data_AF-A0A140NQD2-F1
#
_entry.id   AF-A0A140NQD2-F1
#
_cell.length_a   1.000
_cell.length_b   1.000
_cell.length_c   1.000
_cell.angle_alpha   90.00
_cell.angle_beta   90.00
_cell.angle_gamma   90.00
#
_symmetry.space_group_name_H-M   'P 1'
#
loop_
_entity.id
_entity.type
_entity.pdbx_description
1 polymer ?
#
loop_
_entity_poly.entity_id
_entity_poly.type
_entity_poly.pdbx_seq_one_letter_code
_entity_poly.pdbx_strand_id
1 'polypeptide(L)'
;MASLYPLMVDFANQKGIALRVGYHNKIKNTQVRTTDAFSADFYGEPNSISESLFLEILHKAKQRGERSLEIMCHPAFIDNELLNSGYVYSRVKELDVLTSKNLKAAIAEKGFLLGSYLDLS
;
A
#
# COMPACT_ATOMS: atom_id res chain seq x y z
N MET A 1 -3.17 27.94 6.52
CA MET A 1 -3.36 26.54 6.99
C MET A 1 -1.98 25.93 7.16
N ALA A 2 -1.57 25.59 8.38
CA ALA A 2 -0.36 24.77 8.56
C ALA A 2 -0.58 23.41 7.88
N SER A 3 0.42 22.89 7.18
CA SER A 3 0.35 21.55 6.60
C SER A 3 0.20 20.53 7.73
N LEU A 4 -0.74 19.60 7.60
CA LEU A 4 -0.97 18.51 8.56
C LEU A 4 0.22 17.54 8.63
N TYR A 5 1.01 17.46 7.55
CA TYR A 5 2.07 16.47 7.40
C TYR A 5 3.25 16.67 8.38
N PRO A 6 3.81 17.88 8.59
CA PRO A 6 4.77 18.12 9.67
C PRO A 6 4.29 17.64 11.05
N LEU A 7 3.02 17.87 11.39
CA LEU A 7 2.47 17.40 12.67
C LEU A 7 2.42 15.86 12.76
N MET A 8 2.11 15.18 11.65
CA MET A 8 2.16 13.72 11.57
C MET A 8 3.59 13.18 11.73
N VAL A 9 4.57 13.85 11.13
CA VAL A 9 6.01 13.49 11.25
C VAL A 9 6.47 13.68 12.70
N ASP A 10 6.14 14.81 13.32
CA ASP A 10 6.49 15.09 14.72
C ASP A 10 5.86 14.05 15.66
N PHE A 11 4.58 13.74 15.46
CA PHE A 11 3.88 12.72 16.23
C PHE A 11 4.53 11.34 16.05
N ALA A 12 4.84 10.95 14.81
CA ALA A 12 5.45 9.66 14.53
C ALA A 12 6.82 9.52 15.20
N ASN A 13 7.66 10.57 15.14
CA ASN A 13 8.94 10.62 15.84
C ASN A 13 8.77 10.52 17.36
N GLN A 14 7.83 11.27 17.95
CA GLN A 14 7.55 11.21 19.39
C GLN A 14 7.07 9.83 19.85
N LYS A 15 6.37 9.08 18.98
CA LYS A 15 5.87 7.74 19.27
C LYS A 15 6.83 6.62 18.84
N GLY A 16 7.91 6.94 18.14
CA GLY A 16 8.85 5.94 17.59
C GLY A 16 8.25 5.05 16.51
N ILE A 17 7.14 5.48 15.88
CA ILE A 17 6.45 4.72 14.84
C ILE A 17 6.85 5.20 13.45
N ALA A 18 6.82 4.29 12.50
CA ALA A 18 7.02 4.63 11.10
C ALA A 18 5.75 5.28 10.51
N LEU A 19 5.92 6.00 9.41
CA LEU A 19 4.88 6.80 8.77
C LEU A 19 4.82 6.49 7.27
N ARG A 20 3.62 6.41 6.71
CA ARG A 20 3.42 6.31 5.26
C ARG A 20 4.00 7.53 4.54
N VAL A 21 4.70 7.29 3.43
CA VAL A 21 5.19 8.40 2.59
C VAL A 21 4.02 9.20 2.03
N GLY A 22 4.07 10.52 2.17
CA GLY A 22 3.03 11.40 1.63
C GLY A 22 3.02 11.39 0.10
N TYR A 23 1.84 11.50 -0.51
CA TYR A 23 1.59 11.51 -1.97
C TYR A 23 2.50 12.43 -2.80
N HIS A 24 3.14 13.42 -2.18
CA HIS A 24 3.98 14.39 -2.86
C HIS A 24 5.49 14.13 -2.79
N ASN A 25 5.99 12.99 -2.28
CA ASN A 25 7.41 12.61 -2.30
C ASN A 25 8.40 13.70 -1.82
N LYS A 26 7.91 14.73 -1.13
CA LYS A 26 8.58 16.05 -1.08
C LYS A 26 9.43 16.26 0.15
N ILE A 27 9.54 15.27 1.03
CA ILE A 27 10.41 15.39 2.19
C ILE A 27 11.31 14.17 2.26
N LYS A 28 12.30 14.14 1.36
CA LYS A 28 13.46 13.25 1.42
C LYS A 28 14.34 13.43 2.68
N ASN A 29 13.90 14.22 3.66
CA ASN A 29 14.66 14.67 4.82
C ASN A 29 13.86 14.62 6.14
N THR A 30 12.81 13.79 6.25
CA THR A 30 12.23 13.50 7.55
C THR A 30 13.05 12.41 8.25
N GLN A 31 13.34 12.56 9.53
CA GLN A 31 13.97 11.51 10.33
C GLN A 31 13.05 10.31 10.62
N VAL A 32 11.77 10.39 10.23
CA VAL A 32 10.81 9.29 10.45
C VAL A 32 11.06 8.15 9.47
N ARG A 33 11.00 6.91 9.96
CA ARG A 33 11.06 5.70 9.13
C ARG A 33 9.85 5.64 8.20
N THR A 34 10.07 5.36 6.92
CA THR A 34 9.03 5.28 5.87
C THR A 34 9.49 4.36 4.74
N THR A 35 8.56 3.89 3.91
CA THR A 35 8.88 3.24 2.62
C THR A 35 9.43 4.25 1.61
N ASP A 36 10.12 3.75 0.58
CA ASP A 36 10.60 4.57 -0.55
C ASP A 36 9.42 5.07 -1.40
N ALA A 37 8.34 4.28 -1.48
CA ALA A 37 7.14 4.63 -2.23
C ALA A 37 5.85 4.10 -1.60
N PHE A 38 4.76 4.72 -2.02
CA PHE A 38 3.38 4.35 -1.72
C PHE A 38 2.57 4.32 -3.02
N SER A 39 1.77 3.29 -3.23
CA SER A 39 0.81 3.21 -4.32
C SER A 39 -0.61 3.00 -3.77
N ALA A 40 -1.53 3.83 -4.26
CA ALA A 40 -2.96 3.70 -4.05
C ALA A 40 -3.67 3.06 -5.26
N ASP A 41 -2.91 2.56 -6.25
CA ASP A 41 -3.43 2.19 -7.57
C ASP A 41 -4.17 0.84 -7.56
N PHE A 42 -4.00 0.01 -6.52
CA PHE A 42 -4.80 -1.20 -6.32
C PHE A 42 -6.17 -0.84 -5.74
N TYR A 43 -6.91 -0.03 -6.49
CA TYR A 43 -8.21 0.53 -6.12
C TYR A 43 -9.05 0.83 -7.37
N GLY A 44 -10.34 0.55 -7.33
CA GLY A 44 -11.25 0.83 -8.44
C GLY A 44 -12.45 -0.12 -8.47
N GLU A 45 -13.20 -0.09 -9.57
CA GLU A 45 -14.34 -0.99 -9.79
C GLU A 45 -13.90 -2.47 -9.80
N PRO A 46 -14.76 -3.42 -9.42
CA PRO A 46 -14.38 -4.82 -9.27
C PRO A 46 -13.67 -5.41 -10.51
N ASN A 47 -14.10 -5.04 -11.72
CA ASN A 47 -13.50 -5.53 -12.96
C ASN A 47 -12.08 -4.99 -13.23
N SER A 48 -11.67 -3.92 -12.54
CA SER A 48 -10.31 -3.38 -12.66
C SER A 48 -9.33 -4.01 -11.66
N ILE A 49 -9.83 -4.61 -10.58
CA ILE A 49 -9.01 -5.26 -9.55
C ILE A 49 -8.59 -6.66 -10.00
N SER A 50 -7.30 -6.83 -10.23
CA SER A 50 -6.74 -8.08 -10.78
C SER A 50 -5.32 -8.36 -10.29
N GLU A 51 -4.88 -9.61 -10.40
CA GLU A 51 -3.47 -9.99 -10.16
C GLU A 51 -2.52 -9.21 -11.10
N SER A 52 -2.91 -9.02 -12.37
CA SER A 52 -2.13 -8.26 -13.36
C SER A 52 -1.91 -6.81 -12.93
N LEU A 53 -2.95 -6.14 -12.41
CA LEU A 53 -2.82 -4.80 -11.85
C LEU A 53 -1.81 -4.77 -10.70
N PHE A 54 -1.91 -5.72 -9.77
CA PHE A 54 -0.99 -5.80 -8.62
C PHE A 54 0.47 -5.99 -9.08
N LEU A 55 0.70 -6.88 -10.04
CA LEU A 55 2.02 -7.14 -10.61
C LEU A 55 2.56 -5.95 -11.42
N GLU A 56 1.69 -5.17 -12.07
CA GLU A 56 2.08 -3.94 -12.76
C GLU A 56 2.57 -2.87 -11.78
N ILE A 57 1.89 -2.71 -10.64
CA ILE A 57 2.31 -1.77 -9.58
C ILE A 57 3.72 -2.13 -9.08
N LEU A 58 3.96 -3.42 -8.79
CA LEU A 58 5.27 -3.92 -8.40
C LEU A 58 6.33 -3.69 -9.49
N HIS A 59 5.97 -3.95 -10.76
CA HIS A 59 6.87 -3.75 -11.88
C HIS A 59 7.30 -2.28 -12.01
N LYS A 60 6.34 -1.35 -11.94
CA LYS A 60 6.62 0.10 -11.98
C LYS A 60 7.53 0.53 -10.82
N ALA A 61 7.32 -0.01 -9.62
CA ALA A 61 8.18 0.29 -8.49
C ALA A 61 9.62 -0.16 -8.68
N LYS A 62 9.80 -1.38 -9.20
CA LYS A 62 11.12 -1.92 -9.56
C LYS A 62 11.81 -1.08 -10.65
N GLN A 63 11.06 -0.63 -11.66
CA GLN A 63 11.60 0.27 -12.70
C GLN A 63 12.08 1.61 -12.14
N ARG A 64 11.41 2.13 -11.10
CA ARG A 64 11.81 3.36 -10.40
C ARG A 64 12.95 3.16 -9.40
N GLY A 65 13.41 1.92 -9.19
CA GLY A 65 14.50 1.60 -8.27
C GLY A 65 14.13 1.66 -6.79
N GLU A 66 12.84 1.55 -6.47
CA GLU A 66 12.34 1.56 -5.09
C GLU A 66 12.71 0.25 -4.38
N ARG A 67 13.31 0.35 -3.19
CA ARG A 67 13.73 -0.81 -2.38
C ARG A 67 12.64 -1.24 -1.40
N SER A 68 11.69 -0.35 -1.10
CA SER A 68 10.50 -0.64 -0.30
C SER A 68 9.27 0.06 -0.90
N LEU A 69 8.15 -0.67 -0.97
CA LEU A 69 6.89 -0.18 -1.51
C LEU A 69 5.76 -0.59 -0.57
N GLU A 70 4.91 0.37 -0.22
CA GLU A 70 3.61 0.09 0.35
C GLU A 70 2.53 0.16 -0.74
N ILE A 71 1.72 -0.89 -0.88
CA ILE A 71 0.53 -0.91 -1.73
C ILE A 71 -0.69 -0.90 -0.81
N MET A 72 -1.55 0.10 -0.93
CA MET A 72 -2.81 0.16 -0.19
C MET A 72 -3.82 -0.85 -0.73
N CYS A 73 -4.57 -1.47 0.16
CA CYS A 73 -5.71 -2.31 -0.16
C CYS A 73 -6.78 -2.24 0.93
N HIS A 74 -7.94 -2.82 0.66
CA HIS A 74 -9.15 -2.81 1.47
C HIS A 74 -9.88 -4.16 1.49
N PRO A 75 -9.20 -5.33 1.57
CA PRO A 75 -9.87 -6.62 1.51
C PRO A 75 -10.90 -6.79 2.64
N ALA A 76 -12.09 -7.30 2.32
CA ALA A 76 -13.13 -7.54 3.31
C ALA A 76 -14.14 -8.60 2.84
N PHE A 77 -14.78 -9.28 3.80
CA PHE A 77 -16.04 -9.98 3.58
C PHE A 77 -17.20 -8.98 3.64
N ILE A 78 -18.34 -9.32 3.01
CA ILE A 78 -19.54 -8.47 3.07
C ILE A 78 -20.27 -8.73 4.37
N ASP A 79 -20.54 -7.65 5.11
CA ASP A 79 -21.45 -7.62 6.23
C ASP A 79 -22.41 -6.42 6.11
N ASN A 80 -23.36 -6.31 7.05
CA ASN A 80 -24.39 -5.26 7.02
C ASN A 80 -23.81 -3.84 7.16
N GLU A 81 -22.69 -3.67 7.86
CA GLU A 81 -22.05 -2.36 7.98
C GLU A 81 -21.42 -1.97 6.64
N LEU A 82 -20.74 -2.93 6.00
CA LEU A 82 -20.03 -2.72 4.74
C LEU A 82 -20.96 -2.45 3.57
N LEU A 83 -22.21 -2.94 3.59
CA LEU A 83 -23.20 -2.63 2.56
C LEU A 83 -23.48 -1.13 2.42
N ASN A 84 -23.18 -0.32 3.43
CA ASN A 84 -23.31 1.13 3.37
C ASN A 84 -22.13 1.82 2.65
N SER A 85 -21.08 1.07 2.30
CA SER A 85 -19.91 1.56 1.60
C SER A 85 -20.12 1.52 0.08
N GLY A 86 -19.82 2.64 -0.60
CA GLY A 86 -19.78 2.69 -2.06
C GLY A 86 -18.69 1.80 -2.70
N TYR A 87 -17.84 1.17 -1.90
CA TYR A 87 -16.71 0.34 -2.36
C TYR A 87 -16.86 -1.14 -1.95
N VAL A 88 -18.05 -1.60 -1.55
CA VAL A 88 -18.26 -2.94 -0.96
C VAL A 88 -17.78 -4.11 -1.84
N TYR A 89 -18.18 -4.15 -3.12
CA TYR A 89 -17.89 -5.29 -3.99
C TYR A 89 -16.41 -5.36 -4.39
N SER A 90 -15.75 -4.21 -4.53
CA SER A 90 -14.32 -4.17 -4.84
C SER A 90 -13.49 -4.76 -3.72
N ARG A 91 -13.89 -4.62 -2.45
CA ARG A 91 -13.18 -5.22 -1.31
C ARG A 91 -13.19 -6.75 -1.32
N VAL A 92 -14.29 -7.35 -1.77
CA VAL A 92 -14.35 -8.80 -1.96
C VAL A 92 -13.41 -9.22 -3.08
N LYS A 93 -13.35 -8.44 -4.16
CA LYS A 93 -12.44 -8.73 -5.27
C LYS A 93 -10.98 -8.57 -4.88
N GLU A 94 -10.64 -7.56 -4.09
CA GLU A 94 -9.31 -7.39 -3.52
C GLU A 94 -8.93 -8.58 -2.63
N LEU A 95 -9.85 -9.06 -1.79
CA LEU A 95 -9.61 -10.25 -0.96
C LEU A 95 -9.31 -11.50 -1.80
N ASP A 96 -10.11 -11.75 -2.84
CA ASP A 96 -9.90 -12.86 -3.80
C ASP A 96 -8.50 -12.80 -4.44
N VAL A 97 -8.12 -11.64 -4.98
CA VAL A 97 -6.81 -11.43 -5.60
C VAL A 97 -5.66 -11.58 -4.60
N LEU A 98 -5.75 -10.94 -3.43
CA LEU A 98 -4.67 -10.91 -2.44
C LEU A 98 -4.45 -12.26 -1.74
N THR A 99 -5.44 -13.15 -1.75
CA THR A 99 -5.34 -14.50 -1.18
C THR A 99 -5.00 -15.57 -2.23
N SER A 100 -4.85 -15.18 -3.50
CA SER A 100 -4.46 -16.08 -4.58
C SER A 100 -3.07 -16.68 -4.35
N LYS A 101 -2.99 -18.01 -4.49
CA LYS A 101 -1.70 -18.73 -4.49
C LYS A 101 -0.82 -18.32 -5.67
N ASN A 102 -1.43 -18.02 -6.82
CA ASN A 102 -0.71 -17.63 -8.03
C ASN A 102 -0.04 -16.27 -7.84
N LEU A 103 -0.77 -15.28 -7.31
CA LEU A 103 -0.20 -13.97 -7.00
C LEU A 103 0.97 -14.10 -6.03
N LYS A 104 0.80 -14.88 -4.94
CA LYS A 104 1.87 -15.10 -3.96
C LYS A 104 3.13 -15.69 -4.60
N ALA A 105 2.99 -16.70 -5.47
CA ALA A 105 4.11 -17.29 -6.19
C ALA A 105 4.78 -16.26 -7.13
N ALA A 106 3.98 -15.52 -7.90
CA ALA A 106 4.49 -14.52 -8.84
C ALA A 106 5.24 -13.36 -8.15
N ILE A 107 4.80 -12.94 -6.95
CA ILE A 107 5.51 -11.94 -6.14
C ILE A 107 6.90 -12.46 -5.75
N ALA A 108 6.98 -13.70 -5.25
CA ALA A 108 8.23 -14.33 -4.84
C ALA A 108 9.19 -14.55 -6.02
N GLU A 109 8.69 -15.05 -7.16
CA GLU A 109 9.47 -15.26 -8.39
C GLU A 109 10.09 -13.96 -8.93
N LYS A 110 9.41 -12.82 -8.72
CA LYS A 110 9.90 -11.49 -9.11
C LYS A 110 10.94 -10.91 -8.13
N GLY A 111 11.21 -11.62 -7.03
CA GLY A 111 12.20 -11.28 -6.01
C GLY A 111 11.72 -10.28 -4.96
N PHE A 112 10.40 -10.12 -4.79
CA PHE A 112 9.87 -9.28 -3.72
C PHE A 112 9.75 -10.07 -2.41
N LEU A 113 10.04 -9.40 -1.31
CA LEU A 113 9.79 -9.90 0.04
C LEU A 113 8.61 -9.14 0.63
N LEU A 114 7.67 -9.88 1.21
CA LEU A 114 6.60 -9.27 2.00
C LEU A 114 7.17 -8.86 3.35
N GLY A 115 6.99 -7.59 3.69
CA GLY A 115 7.47 -7.01 4.95
C GLY A 115 6.40 -6.17 5.62
N SER A 116 6.77 -5.62 6.76
CA SER A 116 5.98 -4.71 7.57
C SER A 116 6.76 -3.42 7.82
N TYR A 117 6.10 -2.44 8.43
CA TYR A 117 6.75 -1.21 8.89
C TYR A 117 7.84 -1.44 9.95
N LEU A 118 7.94 -2.64 10.54
CA LEU A 118 9.02 -3.00 11.46
C LEU A 118 10.33 -3.31 10.73
N ASP A 119 10.27 -3.66 9.45
CA ASP A 119 11.43 -4.03 8.64
C ASP A 119 12.13 -2.82 7.98
N LEU A 120 11.57 -1.62 8.17
CA LEU A 120 12.14 -0.37 7.69
C LEU A 120 13.29 0.08 8.59
N SER A 121 14.43 0.39 7.96
CA SER A 121 15.62 0.94 8.60
C SER A 121 15.55 2.43 8.89
#